data_AF-A0A820CH70-F1
#
_entry.id   AF-A0A820CH70-F1
#
_cell.length_a   1.000
_cell.length_b   1.000
_cell.length_c   1.000
_cell.angle_alpha   90.00
_cell.angle_beta   90.00
_cell.angle_gamma   90.00
#
_symmetry.space_group_name_H-M   'P 1'
#
loop_
_entity.id
_entity.type
_entity.pdbx_description
1 polymer ?
#
loop_
_entity_poly.entity_id
_entity_poly.type
_entity_poly.pdbx_seq_one_letter_code
_entity_poly.pdbx_strand_id
1 'polypeptide(L)'
;MIKKCRMHRNLVTKQQWDVIDKELHAVQLRFNDEIFNQGINLLMTEWRSDPSLNKFCDYFYEQWIEKLSNWYEGCAFNIPSTNNGLWQRSCWLVVPLQSCSCPIDIKEYSCKHSVGLAIIFNTYQVSDKTRIQPLGKRKTRGRPKKVSTALNL
;
A
#
# COMPACT_ATOMS: atom_id res chain seq x y z
N MET A 1 2.60 -9.77 8.74
CA MET A 1 3.97 -9.28 8.89
C MET A 1 4.65 -9.12 7.53
N ILE A 2 5.46 -8.09 7.37
CA ILE A 2 6.22 -7.80 6.14
C ILE A 2 7.00 -9.04 5.68
N LYS A 3 6.40 -9.79 4.75
CA LYS A 3 7.04 -10.97 4.14
C LYS A 3 8.34 -10.60 3.42
N LYS A 4 8.55 -9.31 3.09
CA LYS A 4 9.79 -8.81 2.50
C LYS A 4 10.95 -8.65 3.50
N CYS A 5 10.69 -8.37 4.78
CA CYS A 5 11.76 -8.35 5.79
C CYS A 5 12.36 -9.76 5.97
N ARG A 6 11.60 -10.82 5.65
CA ARG A 6 12.13 -12.19 5.59
C ARG A 6 13.16 -12.42 4.49
N MET A 7 13.29 -11.56 3.46
CA MET A 7 14.26 -11.79 2.38
C MET A 7 15.71 -11.67 2.85
N HIS A 8 15.95 -11.10 4.03
CA HIS A 8 17.28 -10.98 4.63
C HIS A 8 17.43 -11.77 5.93
N ARG A 9 16.61 -12.83 6.10
CA ARG A 9 16.80 -13.81 7.17
C ARG A 9 18.21 -14.43 7.16
N ASN A 10 18.90 -14.40 6.02
CA ASN A 10 20.28 -14.88 5.91
C ASN A 10 21.30 -14.03 6.71
N LEU A 11 20.92 -12.82 7.15
CA LEU A 11 21.79 -11.96 7.97
C LEU A 11 21.73 -12.30 9.46
N VAL A 12 20.77 -13.13 9.88
CA VAL A 12 20.54 -13.48 11.29
C VAL A 12 20.29 -14.97 11.44
N THR A 13 20.55 -15.52 12.63
CA THR A 13 20.19 -16.91 12.91
C THR A 13 18.66 -17.06 13.01
N LYS A 14 18.16 -18.30 12.90
CA LYS A 14 16.73 -18.59 13.09
C LYS A 14 16.22 -18.14 14.46
N GLN A 15 17.01 -18.38 15.52
CA GLN A 15 16.66 -18.01 16.89
C GLN A 15 16.56 -16.49 17.05
N GLN A 16 17.54 -15.75 16.52
CA GLN A 16 17.50 -14.28 16.51
C GLN A 16 16.29 -13.76 15.71
N TRP A 17 16.00 -14.37 14.56
CA TRP A 17 14.84 -13.97 13.75
C TRP A 17 13.54 -14.11 14.53
N ASP A 18 13.34 -15.19 15.28
CA ASP A 18 12.08 -15.43 15.99
C ASP A 18 11.86 -14.37 17.09
N VAL A 19 12.93 -13.84 17.70
CA VAL A 19 12.87 -12.70 18.64
C VAL A 19 12.55 -11.40 17.89
N ILE A 20 13.31 -11.09 16.84
CA ILE A 20 13.14 -9.89 16.01
C ILE A 20 11.73 -9.81 15.43
N ASP A 21 11.19 -10.92 14.90
CA ASP A 21 9.85 -11.04 14.32
C ASP A 21 8.78 -10.62 15.34
N LYS A 22 8.89 -11.12 16.57
CA LYS A 22 7.97 -10.81 17.67
C LYS A 22 8.02 -9.33 18.08
N GLU A 23 9.22 -8.78 18.22
CA GLU A 23 9.43 -7.37 18.60
C GLU A 23 8.99 -6.40 17.51
N LEU A 24 9.34 -6.71 16.27
CA LEU A 24 8.94 -5.94 15.10
C LEU A 24 7.41 -5.94 14.96
N HIS A 25 6.77 -7.08 15.21
CA HIS A 25 5.31 -7.16 15.21
C HIS A 25 4.68 -6.26 16.28
N ALA A 26 5.26 -6.20 17.48
CA ALA A 26 4.78 -5.33 18.55
C ALA A 26 4.88 -3.83 18.19
N VAL A 27 5.95 -3.42 17.49
CA VAL A 27 6.11 -2.05 17.02
C VAL A 27 5.20 -1.74 15.82
N GLN A 28 4.98 -2.71 14.93
CA GLN A 28 4.11 -2.55 13.76
C GLN A 28 2.67 -2.16 14.13
N LEU A 29 2.17 -2.62 15.28
CA LEU A 29 0.80 -2.37 15.76
C LEU A 29 0.62 -1.00 16.42
N ARG A 30 1.67 -0.18 16.54
CA ARG A 30 1.56 1.17 17.14
C ARG A 30 0.83 2.10 16.19
N PHE A 31 -0.07 2.92 16.75
CA PHE A 31 -1.03 3.76 16.01
C PHE A 31 -0.51 5.16 15.67
N ASN A 32 0.61 5.59 16.25
CA ASN A 32 1.15 6.94 16.12
C ASN A 32 2.62 6.87 15.69
N ASP A 33 2.98 7.70 14.71
CA ASP A 33 4.32 7.92 14.17
C ASP A 33 5.35 8.19 15.27
N GLU A 34 5.00 9.01 16.26
CA GLU A 34 5.91 9.34 17.38
C GLU A 34 6.24 8.10 18.21
N ILE A 35 5.21 7.33 18.59
CA ILE A 35 5.35 6.10 19.37
C ILE A 35 6.08 5.03 18.55
N PHE A 36 5.80 4.95 17.24
CA PHE A 36 6.49 4.05 16.33
C PHE A 36 7.98 4.38 16.27
N ASN A 37 8.34 5.65 16.04
CA ASN A 37 9.73 6.09 15.96
C ASN A 37 10.49 5.86 17.28
N GLN A 38 9.86 6.14 18.42
CA GLN A 38 10.43 5.82 19.74
C GLN A 38 10.65 4.31 19.90
N GLY A 39 9.69 3.49 19.50
CA GLY A 39 9.80 2.03 19.53
C GLY A 39 10.93 1.49 18.66
N ILE A 40 11.08 2.01 17.43
CA ILE A 40 12.19 1.66 16.54
C ILE A 40 13.53 2.07 17.16
N ASN A 41 13.65 3.28 17.72
CA ASN A 41 14.90 3.73 18.33
C ASN A 41 15.32 2.84 19.53
N LEU A 42 14.35 2.40 20.34
CA LEU A 42 14.60 1.46 21.42
C LEU A 42 15.07 0.10 20.89
N LEU A 43 14.37 -0.47 19.91
CA LEU A 43 14.77 -1.74 19.29
C LEU A 43 16.16 -1.66 18.65
N MET A 44 16.47 -0.57 17.94
CA MET A 44 17.77 -0.40 17.31
C MET A 44 18.89 -0.28 18.34
N THR A 45 18.64 0.33 19.50
CA THR A 45 19.61 0.41 20.60
C THR A 45 19.86 -0.98 21.20
N GLU A 46 18.80 -1.75 21.43
CA GLU A 46 18.88 -3.10 21.96
C GLU A 46 19.57 -4.06 20.97
N TRP A 47 19.13 -4.08 19.71
CA TRP A 47 19.70 -4.96 18.68
C TRP A 47 21.16 -4.64 18.38
N ARG A 48 21.56 -3.35 18.38
CA ARG A 48 22.97 -2.97 18.20
C ARG A 48 23.87 -3.34 19.38
N SER A 49 23.29 -3.73 20.53
CA SER A 49 24.06 -4.28 21.64
C SER A 49 24.65 -5.66 21.32
N ASP A 50 24.05 -6.40 20.37
CA ASP A 50 24.61 -7.64 19.82
C ASP A 50 25.36 -7.35 18.49
N PRO A 51 26.71 -7.48 18.46
CA PRO A 51 27.49 -7.20 17.25
C PRO A 51 27.10 -8.06 16.05
N SER A 52 26.53 -9.25 16.27
CA SER A 52 26.11 -10.15 15.19
C SER A 52 24.89 -9.61 14.42
N LEU A 53 24.12 -8.70 15.03
CA LEU A 53 22.95 -8.08 14.42
C LEU A 53 23.27 -6.79 13.66
N ASN A 54 24.49 -6.23 13.78
CA ASN A 54 24.83 -4.93 13.19
C ASN A 54 24.52 -4.84 11.69
N LYS A 55 24.89 -5.87 10.90
CA LYS A 55 24.59 -5.91 9.46
C LYS A 55 23.09 -5.92 9.18
N PHE A 56 22.31 -6.60 10.02
CA PHE A 56 20.86 -6.61 9.91
C PHE A 56 20.27 -5.25 10.28
N CYS A 57 20.73 -4.62 11.37
CA CYS A 57 20.30 -3.29 11.80
C CYS A 57 20.55 -2.24 10.71
N ASP A 58 21.75 -2.22 10.13
CA ASP A 58 22.09 -1.26 9.06
C ASP A 58 21.18 -1.43 7.85
N TYR A 59 21.00 -2.68 7.40
CA TYR A 59 20.06 -3.01 6.32
C TYR A 59 18.62 -2.60 6.67
N PHE A 60 18.16 -2.94 7.87
CA PHE A 60 16.79 -2.69 8.29
C PHE A 60 16.50 -1.19 8.32
N TYR A 61 17.41 -0.40 8.87
CA TYR A 61 17.26 1.05 8.94
C TYR A 61 17.21 1.68 7.54
N GLU A 62 18.18 1.38 6.68
CA GLU A 62 18.25 1.96 5.34
C GLU A 62 17.00 1.61 4.50
N GLN A 63 16.51 0.37 4.58
CA GLN A 63 15.42 -0.09 3.71
C GLN A 63 14.04 0.22 4.27
N TRP A 64 13.84 0.04 5.58
CA TRP A 64 12.51 0.10 6.18
C TRP A 64 12.27 1.41 6.92
N ILE A 65 13.30 2.08 7.41
CA ILE A 65 13.12 3.34 8.14
C ILE A 65 13.35 4.53 7.21
N GLU A 66 14.46 4.57 6.47
CA GLU A 66 14.76 5.70 5.57
C GLU A 66 13.95 5.65 4.27
N LYS A 67 13.98 4.52 3.55
CA LYS A 67 13.33 4.42 2.23
C LYS A 67 11.82 4.20 2.30
N LEU A 68 11.33 3.52 3.33
CA LEU A 68 9.95 3.03 3.39
C LEU A 68 9.24 3.33 4.72
N SER A 69 9.49 4.47 5.37
CA SER A 69 8.99 4.83 6.72
C SER A 69 7.52 4.51 7.03
N ASN A 70 6.66 4.49 6.02
CA ASN A 70 5.21 4.34 6.14
C ASN A 70 4.72 2.87 6.09
N TRP A 71 5.47 1.92 6.66
CA TRP A 71 5.17 0.49 6.53
C TRP A 71 4.36 -0.13 7.68
N TYR A 72 4.22 0.54 8.82
CA TYR A 72 3.51 0.04 10.00
C TYR A 72 1.99 0.30 9.93
N GLU A 73 1.21 -0.45 10.72
CA GLU A 73 -0.25 -0.45 10.63
C GLU A 73 -0.87 0.89 11.07
N GLY A 74 -0.30 1.53 12.10
CA GLY A 74 -0.75 2.85 12.53
C GLY A 74 -0.63 3.94 11.48
N CYS A 75 0.32 3.79 10.55
CA CYS A 75 0.55 4.79 9.52
C CYS A 75 -0.65 4.89 8.56
N ALA A 76 -1.40 3.80 8.34
CA ALA A 76 -2.59 3.78 7.48
C ALA A 76 -3.75 3.10 8.19
N PHE A 77 -4.50 3.87 8.96
CA PHE A 77 -5.68 3.39 9.66
C PHE A 77 -6.67 2.74 8.67
N ASN A 78 -7.20 1.56 9.02
CA ASN A 78 -8.10 0.72 8.22
C ASN A 78 -7.55 0.12 6.92
N ILE A 79 -6.25 0.24 6.63
CA ILE A 79 -5.63 -0.49 5.51
C ILE A 79 -4.98 -1.76 6.05
N PRO A 80 -5.40 -2.95 5.61
CA PRO A 80 -4.81 -4.19 6.11
C PRO A 80 -3.34 -4.27 5.68
N SER A 81 -2.43 -4.53 6.63
CA SER A 81 -1.00 -4.71 6.38
C SER A 81 -0.70 -6.05 5.66
N THR A 82 -1.18 -6.14 4.43
CA THR A 82 -0.89 -7.25 3.50
C THR A 82 0.34 -6.92 2.66
N ASN A 83 0.98 -7.95 2.09
CA ASN A 83 2.13 -7.77 1.20
C ASN A 83 1.80 -6.88 -0.02
N ASN A 84 0.53 -6.67 -0.37
CA ASN A 84 0.12 -5.80 -1.48
C ASN A 84 -0.08 -4.34 -1.04
N GLY A 85 -0.41 -4.09 0.23
CA GLY A 85 -0.64 -2.73 0.77
C GLY A 85 0.63 -1.88 0.84
N LEU A 86 1.80 -2.51 1.02
CA LEU A 86 3.09 -1.79 1.05
C LEU A 86 3.55 -1.27 -0.32
N TRP A 87 3.15 -1.93 -1.41
CA TRP A 87 3.52 -1.50 -2.78
C TRP A 87 2.63 -0.36 -3.27
N GLN A 88 1.44 -0.19 -2.70
CA GLN A 88 0.53 0.91 -3.01
C GLN A 88 0.96 2.24 -2.38
N ARG A 89 2.01 2.27 -1.56
CA ARG A 89 2.51 3.50 -0.93
C ARG A 89 3.66 4.17 -1.68
N SER A 90 4.50 3.41 -2.37
CA SER A 90 5.51 3.97 -3.29
C SER A 90 4.90 4.35 -4.65
N CYS A 91 3.72 3.83 -4.95
CA CYS A 91 2.92 4.18 -6.11
C CYS A 91 1.72 5.01 -5.62
N TRP A 92 1.87 6.34 -5.66
CA TRP A 92 0.83 7.37 -5.56
C TRP A 92 0.54 7.99 -4.18
N LEU A 93 0.78 9.31 -4.14
CA LEU A 93 0.13 10.32 -3.32
C LEU A 93 -1.41 10.32 -3.52
N VAL A 94 -2.10 9.24 -3.17
CA VAL A 94 -3.57 9.20 -3.20
C VAL A 94 -4.04 8.95 -1.78
N VAL A 95 -4.58 10.02 -1.19
CA VAL A 95 -5.44 10.00 -0.01
C VAL A 95 -6.32 8.75 -0.09
N PRO A 96 -6.43 7.91 0.97
CA PRO A 96 -7.17 6.65 0.88
C PRO A 96 -8.62 6.98 0.58
N LEU A 97 -9.00 6.88 -0.69
CA LEU A 97 -10.39 6.81 -1.08
C LEU A 97 -10.89 5.50 -0.51
N GLN A 98 -11.92 5.59 0.32
CA GLN A 98 -12.59 4.44 0.89
C GLN A 98 -12.73 3.35 -0.17
N SER A 99 -12.19 2.17 0.12
CA SER A 99 -12.23 1.05 -0.81
C SER A 99 -13.68 0.71 -1.14
N CYS A 100 -13.94 0.46 -2.42
CA CYS A 100 -15.26 0.08 -2.89
C CYS A 100 -15.42 -1.43 -2.81
N SER A 101 -16.59 -1.94 -2.42
CA SER A 101 -16.86 -3.39 -2.42
C SER A 101 -17.15 -3.98 -3.81
N CYS A 102 -16.89 -3.22 -4.89
CA CYS A 102 -17.16 -3.70 -6.24
C CYS A 102 -16.07 -4.68 -6.73
N PRO A 103 -16.40 -5.64 -7.61
CA PRO A 103 -15.44 -6.64 -8.07
C PRO A 103 -14.20 -6.07 -8.77
N ILE A 104 -14.31 -4.87 -9.35
CA ILE A 104 -13.19 -4.18 -10.02
C ILE A 104 -12.21 -3.66 -8.96
N ASP A 105 -12.70 -2.97 -7.94
CA ASP A 105 -11.87 -2.43 -6.86
C ASP A 105 -11.19 -3.55 -6.06
N ILE A 106 -11.89 -4.67 -5.83
CA ILE A 106 -11.29 -5.84 -5.16
C ILE A 106 -10.12 -6.44 -5.97
N LYS A 107 -10.16 -6.37 -7.30
CA LYS A 107 -9.14 -6.94 -8.19
C LYS A 107 -8.01 -5.96 -8.50
N GLU A 108 -8.36 -4.71 -8.77
CA GLU A 108 -7.47 -3.69 -9.33
C GLU A 108 -7.17 -2.57 -8.34
N TYR A 109 -7.83 -2.56 -7.17
CA TYR A 109 -7.70 -1.56 -6.11
C TYR A 109 -7.99 -0.13 -6.57
N SER A 110 -8.68 0.01 -7.70
CA SER A 110 -9.22 1.25 -8.21
C SER A 110 -10.49 0.96 -8.99
N CYS A 111 -11.49 1.82 -8.86
CA CYS A 111 -12.69 1.72 -9.67
C CYS A 111 -13.31 3.09 -9.92
N LYS A 112 -14.20 3.16 -10.92
CA LYS A 112 -14.95 4.37 -11.26
C LYS A 112 -15.78 4.92 -10.09
N HIS A 113 -16.17 4.08 -9.11
CA HIS A 113 -16.94 4.52 -7.95
C HIS A 113 -16.05 5.30 -6.98
N SER A 114 -14.90 4.75 -6.61
CA SER A 114 -13.93 5.40 -5.73
C SER A 114 -13.45 6.71 -6.35
N VAL A 115 -13.15 6.73 -7.66
CA VAL A 115 -12.77 7.95 -8.39
C VAL A 115 -13.91 8.97 -8.43
N GLY A 116 -15.15 8.54 -8.69
CA GLY A 116 -16.31 9.42 -8.69
C GLY A 116 -16.56 10.08 -7.33
N LEU A 117 -16.46 9.32 -6.24
CA LEU A 117 -16.55 9.86 -4.87
C LEU A 117 -15.43 10.85 -4.59
N ALA A 118 -14.20 10.58 -5.03
CA ALA A 118 -13.07 11.49 -4.87
C ALA A 118 -13.32 12.88 -5.48
N ILE A 119 -13.90 12.89 -6.67
CA ILE A 119 -14.25 14.12 -7.38
C ILE A 119 -15.38 14.85 -6.66
N ILE A 120 -16.40 14.12 -6.19
CA ILE A 120 -17.54 14.70 -5.45
C ILE A 120 -17.08 15.33 -4.12
N PHE A 121 -16.19 14.67 -3.40
CA PHE A 121 -15.62 15.16 -2.14
C PHE A 121 -14.46 16.14 -2.32
N ASN A 122 -14.13 16.50 -3.57
CA ASN A 122 -13.04 17.42 -3.90
C ASN A 122 -11.66 16.99 -3.34
N THR A 123 -11.47 15.69 -3.12
CA THR A 123 -10.19 15.11 -2.65
C THR A 123 -9.28 14.73 -3.83
N TYR A 124 -9.81 14.75 -5.05
CA TYR A 124 -9.07 14.49 -6.28
C TYR A 124 -9.33 15.60 -7.31
N GLN A 125 -8.26 16.23 -7.79
CA GLN A 125 -8.35 17.23 -8.84
C GLN A 125 -8.26 16.57 -10.22
N VAL A 126 -9.34 16.72 -10.99
CA VAL A 126 -9.40 16.26 -12.39
C VAL A 126 -8.62 17.25 -13.25
N SER A 127 -7.72 16.75 -14.09
CA SER A 127 -6.95 17.60 -15.02
C SER A 127 -7.86 18.41 -15.94
N ASP A 128 -7.50 19.65 -16.24
CA ASP A 128 -8.28 20.48 -17.17
C ASP A 128 -8.37 19.87 -18.57
N LYS A 129 -7.33 19.13 -18.99
CA LYS A 129 -7.30 18.39 -20.26
C LYS A 129 -8.48 17.43 -20.39
N THR A 130 -8.81 16.71 -19.31
CA THR A 130 -9.96 15.79 -19.28
C THR A 130 -11.31 16.51 -19.22
N ARG A 131 -11.34 17.75 -18.71
CA ARG A 131 -12.57 18.56 -18.63
C ARG A 131 -12.98 19.15 -19.98
N ILE A 132 -11.99 19.40 -20.85
CA ILE A 132 -12.17 19.98 -22.19
C ILE A 132 -12.60 18.92 -23.21
N GLN A 133 -12.43 17.63 -22.90
CA GLN A 133 -12.77 16.57 -23.85
C GLN A 133 -14.29 16.52 -24.06
N PRO A 134 -14.79 16.69 -25.31
CA PRO A 134 -16.22 16.71 -25.56
C PRO A 134 -16.83 15.36 -25.19
N LEU A 135 -17.89 15.38 -24.39
CA LEU A 135 -18.68 14.18 -24.11
C LEU A 135 -19.27 13.70 -25.44
N GLY A 136 -18.89 12.50 -25.86
CA GLY A 136 -19.46 11.86 -27.04
C GLY A 136 -20.99 11.79 -26.94
N LYS A 137 -21.67 11.74 -28.09
CA LYS A 137 -23.13 11.61 -28.13
C LYS A 137 -23.55 10.41 -27.28
N ARG A 138 -24.43 10.64 -26.30
CA ARG A 138 -25.02 9.57 -25.48
C ARG A 138 -25.65 8.55 -26.43
N LYS A 139 -25.23 7.28 -26.34
CA LYS A 139 -25.91 6.20 -27.06
C LYS A 139 -27.39 6.24 -26.70
N THR A 140 -28.26 6.18 -27.71
CA THR A 140 -29.71 6.11 -27.47
C THR A 140 -30.00 4.91 -26.57
N ARG A 141 -30.89 5.10 -25.59
CA ARG A 141 -31.33 4.00 -24.71
C ARG A 141 -32.00 2.94 -25.59
N GLY A 142 -31.51 1.71 -25.54
CA GLY A 142 -32.06 0.60 -26.32
C GLY A 142 -31.17 -0.64 -26.29
N ARG A 143 -31.78 -1.79 -26.55
CA ARG A 143 -31.04 -3.05 -26.75
C ARG A 143 -30.10 -2.87 -27.96
N PRO A 144 -28.84 -3.33 -27.87
CA PRO A 144 -27.97 -3.40 -29.04
C PRO A 144 -28.72 -4.11 -30.18
N LYS A 145 -28.74 -3.51 -31.38
CA LYS A 145 -29.26 -4.20 -32.56
C LYS A 145 -28.48 -5.52 -32.71
N LYS A 146 -29.19 -6.62 -33.03
CA LYS A 146 -28.55 -7.91 -33.29
C LYS A 146 -27.41 -7.68 -34.28
N VAL A 147 -26.22 -8.16 -33.92
CA VAL A 147 -25.05 -8.14 -34.81
C VAL A 147 -25.44 -8.89 -36.08
N SER A 148 -25.31 -8.25 -37.24
CA SER A 148 -25.44 -8.94 -38.53
C SER A 148 -24.28 -9.93 -38.65
N THR A 149 -24.57 -11.17 -39.01
CA THR A 149 -23.57 -12.21 -39.26
C THR A 149 -22.49 -11.67 -40.21
N ALA A 150 -21.22 -11.88 -39.88
CA ALA A 150 -20.13 -11.52 -40.78
C ALA A 150 -20.33 -12.28 -42.11
N LEU A 151 -20.24 -11.57 -43.24
CA LEU A 151 -20.10 -12.22 -44.54
C LEU A 151 -18.75 -12.94 -44.52
N ASN A 152 -18.77 -14.28 -44.64
CA ASN A 152 -17.57 -15.05 -44.88
C ASN A 152 -17.06 -14.65 -46.28
N LEU A 153 -15.94 -13.94 -46.34
CA LEU A 153 -15.14 -13.79 -47.56
C LEU A 153 -14.28 -15.04 -47.77
#